data_AF-A0A143PW07-F1
#
_entry.id   AF-A0A143PW07-F1
#
_cell.length_a   1.000
_cell.length_b   1.000
_cell.length_c   1.000
_cell.angle_alpha   90.00
_cell.angle_beta   90.00
_cell.angle_gamma   90.00
#
_symmetry.space_group_name_H-M   'P 1'
#
loop_
_entity.id
_entity.type
_entity.pdbx_description
1 polymer ?
#
loop_
_entity_poly.entity_id
_entity_poly.type
_entity_poly.pdbx_seq_one_letter_code
_entity_poly.pdbx_strand_id
1 'polypeptide(L)'
;MRAIKTSTGIDITLDGDLLAVVETLFQEVTVRHELARTFEDMMREIQHLADQLSPDELRAYFIESLFLNTVTYENERLGALLKKLPDDDV
;
A
#
# COMPACT_ATOMS: atom_id res chain seq x y z
N MET A 1 13.21 -15.47 6.90
CA MET A 1 12.55 -14.40 6.15
C MET A 1 12.21 -14.97 4.80
N ARG A 2 10.93 -14.89 4.41
CA ARG A 2 10.44 -15.42 3.14
C ARG A 2 10.41 -14.27 2.12
N ALA A 3 10.48 -14.57 0.82
CA ALA A 3 10.31 -13.57 -0.22
C ALA A 3 9.17 -13.99 -1.17
N ILE A 4 8.44 -13.00 -1.69
CA ILE A 4 7.48 -13.15 -2.78
C ILE A 4 7.99 -12.39 -3.99
N LYS A 5 7.45 -12.69 -5.17
CA LYS A 5 7.89 -12.07 -6.42
C LYS A 5 6.77 -11.28 -7.06
N THR A 6 7.11 -10.12 -7.60
CA THR A 6 6.23 -9.41 -8.54
C THR A 6 6.11 -10.18 -9.85
N SER A 7 5.11 -9.86 -10.67
CA SER A 7 4.94 -10.46 -11.99
C SER A 7 6.14 -10.22 -12.92
N THR A 8 6.90 -9.15 -12.69
CA THR A 8 8.16 -8.85 -13.39
C THR A 8 9.42 -9.42 -12.72
N GLY A 9 9.26 -10.19 -11.64
CA GLY A 9 10.32 -10.97 -11.01
C GLY A 9 11.11 -10.26 -9.92
N ILE A 10 10.67 -9.08 -9.46
CA ILE A 10 11.29 -8.36 -8.33
C ILE A 10 10.98 -9.08 -7.03
N ASP A 11 11.99 -9.34 -6.22
CA ASP A 11 11.82 -9.93 -4.90
C ASP A 11 11.36 -8.90 -3.87
N ILE A 12 10.29 -9.24 -3.15
CA ILE A 12 9.79 -8.52 -1.98
C ILE A 12 10.03 -9.39 -0.77
N THR A 13 10.81 -8.89 0.19
CA THR A 13 11.04 -9.60 1.44
C THR A 13 9.84 -9.43 2.35
N LEU A 14 9.34 -10.55 2.89
CA LEU A 14 8.28 -10.57 3.90
C LEU A 14 8.92 -10.51 5.28
N ASP A 15 9.12 -9.31 5.78
CA ASP A 15 9.64 -9.01 7.12
C ASP A 15 8.58 -8.42 8.07
N GLY A 16 7.35 -8.25 7.58
CA GLY A 16 6.24 -7.65 8.32
C GLY A 16 6.17 -6.13 8.17
N ASP A 17 6.87 -5.55 7.19
CA ASP A 17 6.71 -4.14 6.80
C ASP A 17 5.85 -4.03 5.54
N LEU A 18 4.57 -3.67 5.70
CA LEU A 18 3.68 -3.45 4.57
C LEU A 18 4.12 -2.28 3.69
N LEU A 19 4.81 -1.27 4.24
CA LEU A 19 5.22 -0.11 3.46
C LEU A 19 6.25 -0.49 2.39
N ALA A 20 7.17 -1.40 2.70
CA ALA A 20 8.12 -1.95 1.73
C ALA A 20 7.42 -2.67 0.57
N VAL A 21 6.33 -3.40 0.85
CA VAL A 21 5.50 -4.04 -0.19
C VAL A 21 4.82 -2.99 -1.07
N VAL A 22 4.22 -1.96 -0.46
CA VAL A 22 3.52 -0.87 -1.16
C VAL A 22 4.49 -0.05 -2.01
N GLU A 23 5.69 0.25 -1.50
CA GLU A 23 6.71 0.98 -2.25
C GLU A 23 7.19 0.18 -3.46
N THR A 24 7.42 -1.13 -3.29
CA THR A 24 7.82 -1.99 -4.42
C THR A 24 6.71 -2.08 -5.47
N LEU A 25 5.44 -2.23 -5.05
CA LEU A 25 4.29 -2.18 -5.96
C LEU A 25 4.21 -0.84 -6.70
N PHE A 26 4.41 0.28 -5.99
CA PHE A 26 4.41 1.60 -6.60
C PHE A 26 5.54 1.72 -7.63
N GLN A 27 6.76 1.32 -7.31
CA GLN A 27 7.88 1.38 -8.25
C GLN A 27 7.65 0.47 -9.46
N GLU A 28 7.20 -0.76 -9.23
CA GLU A 28 6.99 -1.75 -10.27
C GLU A 28 5.88 -1.32 -11.25
N VAL A 29 4.71 -0.96 -10.74
CA VAL A 29 3.54 -0.62 -11.57
C VAL A 29 3.63 0.80 -12.12
N THR A 30 4.30 1.73 -11.44
CA THR A 30 4.31 3.17 -11.80
C THR A 30 5.54 3.57 -12.58
N VAL A 31 6.73 3.08 -12.23
CA VAL A 31 7.99 3.51 -12.85
C VAL A 31 8.27 2.74 -14.14
N ARG A 32 7.85 1.47 -14.26
CA ARG A 32 8.13 0.65 -15.45
C ARG A 32 7.09 0.77 -16.58
N HIS A 33 5.84 1.11 -16.29
CA HIS A 33 4.74 1.06 -17.29
C HIS A 33 4.40 2.40 -17.96
N GLU A 34 5.17 3.45 -17.69
CA GLU A 34 5.22 4.83 -18.22
C GLU A 34 3.96 5.55 -18.75
N LEU A 35 2.88 4.96 -19.29
CA LEU A 35 1.75 5.74 -19.86
C LEU A 35 0.36 5.06 -19.91
N ALA A 36 0.18 3.80 -19.49
CA ALA A 36 -1.14 3.13 -19.54
C ALA A 36 -1.49 2.45 -18.21
N ARG A 37 -1.50 3.24 -17.13
CA ARG A 37 -1.89 2.78 -15.79
C ARG A 37 -3.38 2.42 -15.81
N THR A 38 -3.72 1.14 -15.80
CA THR A 38 -5.10 0.73 -15.50
C THR A 38 -5.20 0.30 -14.04
N PHE A 39 -6.32 0.68 -13.40
CA PHE A 39 -6.68 0.15 -12.08
C PHE A 39 -6.64 -1.39 -12.06
N GLU A 40 -6.96 -2.02 -13.19
CA GLU A 40 -6.91 -3.46 -13.34
C GLU A 40 -5.50 -4.04 -13.21
N ASP A 41 -4.48 -3.42 -13.78
CA ASP A 41 -3.11 -3.94 -13.70
C ASP A 41 -2.58 -3.90 -12.26
N MET A 42 -2.90 -2.83 -11.52
CA MET A 42 -2.58 -2.73 -10.09
C MET A 42 -3.32 -3.81 -9.28
N MET A 43 -4.61 -4.02 -9.57
CA MET A 43 -5.41 -5.07 -8.90
C MET A 43 -4.88 -6.47 -9.20
N ARG A 44 -4.48 -6.75 -10.44
CA ARG A 44 -3.88 -8.04 -10.82
C ARG A 44 -2.55 -8.27 -10.11
N GLU A 45 -1.71 -7.24 -10.00
CA GLU A 45 -0.44 -7.36 -9.30
C GLU A 45 -0.65 -7.63 -7.80
N ILE A 46 -1.58 -6.91 -7.17
CA ILE A 46 -1.94 -7.16 -5.76
C ILE A 46 -2.46 -8.59 -5.56
N GLN A 47 -3.32 -9.08 -6.46
CA GLN A 47 -3.79 -10.47 -6.43
C GLN A 47 -2.63 -11.46 -6.57
N HIS A 48 -1.73 -11.22 -7.53
CA HIS A 48 -0.56 -12.06 -7.75
C HIS A 48 0.34 -12.17 -6.51
N LEU A 49 0.54 -11.05 -5.79
CA LEU A 49 1.28 -11.05 -4.54
C LEU A 49 0.51 -11.78 -3.43
N ALA A 50 -0.80 -11.53 -3.30
CA ALA A 50 -1.64 -12.14 -2.28
C ALA A 50 -1.71 -13.67 -2.41
N ASP A 51 -1.77 -14.19 -3.64
CA ASP A 51 -1.80 -15.64 -3.92
C ASP A 51 -0.50 -16.35 -3.48
N GLN A 52 0.59 -15.60 -3.33
CA GLN A 52 1.84 -16.12 -2.81
C GLN A 52 1.88 -16.10 -1.28
N LEU A 53 1.00 -15.39 -0.58
CA LEU A 53 1.06 -15.30 0.89
C LEU A 53 0.48 -16.56 1.55
N SER A 54 1.09 -16.98 2.66
CA SER A 54 0.43 -17.94 3.56
C SER A 54 -0.74 -17.28 4.29
N PRO A 55 -1.71 -18.05 4.82
CA PRO A 55 -2.84 -17.48 5.56
C PRO A 55 -2.43 -16.59 6.74
N ASP A 56 -1.35 -16.94 7.43
CA ASP A 56 -0.84 -16.17 8.57
C ASP A 56 -0.21 -14.85 8.13
N GLU A 57 0.57 -14.85 7.04
CA GLU A 57 1.16 -13.64 6.45
C GLU A 57 0.06 -12.73 5.91
N LEU A 58 -0.91 -13.29 5.18
CA LEU A 58 -2.05 -12.54 4.65
C LEU A 58 -2.83 -11.87 5.79
N ARG A 59 -3.05 -12.58 6.91
CA ARG A 59 -3.70 -12.01 8.09
C ARG A 59 -2.88 -10.87 8.70
N ALA A 60 -1.57 -11.04 8.82
CA ALA A 60 -0.68 -10.01 9.38
C ALA A 60 -0.70 -8.73 8.54
N TYR A 61 -0.44 -8.84 7.24
CA TYR A 61 -0.46 -7.70 6.33
C TYR A 61 -1.84 -7.07 6.19
N PHE A 62 -2.92 -7.86 6.28
CA PHE A 62 -4.28 -7.31 6.30
C PHE A 62 -4.51 -6.43 7.53
N ILE A 63 -4.15 -6.90 8.73
CA ILE A 63 -4.26 -6.10 9.96
C ILE A 63 -3.45 -4.81 9.85
N GLU A 64 -2.22 -4.89 9.36
CA GLU A 64 -1.35 -3.73 9.16
C GLU A 64 -1.93 -2.73 8.15
N SER A 65 -2.49 -3.22 7.03
CA SER A 65 -3.13 -2.37 6.03
C SER A 65 -4.31 -1.59 6.63
N LEU A 66 -5.15 -2.23 7.42
CA LEU A 66 -6.28 -1.57 8.08
C LEU A 66 -5.80 -0.53 9.09
N PHE A 67 -4.73 -0.82 9.82
CA PHE A 67 -4.12 0.13 10.74
C PHE A 67 -3.61 1.38 10.01
N LEU A 68 -2.80 1.21 8.96
CA LEU A 68 -2.26 2.33 8.17
C LEU A 68 -3.38 3.16 7.52
N ASN A 69 -4.40 2.51 6.96
CA ASN A 69 -5.54 3.22 6.38
C ASN A 69 -6.34 4.00 7.44
N THR A 70 -6.50 3.45 8.65
CA THR A 70 -7.17 4.15 9.76
C THR A 70 -6.39 5.39 10.17
N VAL A 71 -5.08 5.27 10.38
CA VAL A 71 -4.21 6.40 10.73
C VAL A 71 -4.22 7.46 9.62
N THR A 72 -4.18 7.05 8.35
CA THR A 72 -4.26 7.96 7.21
C THR A 72 -5.60 8.71 7.20
N TYR A 73 -6.71 7.99 7.34
CA TYR A 73 -8.04 8.59 7.39
C TYR A 73 -8.21 9.58 8.56
N GLU A 74 -7.72 9.23 9.75
CA GLU A 74 -7.74 10.11 10.91
C GLU A 74 -6.94 11.39 10.65
N ASN A 75 -5.74 11.26 10.09
CA ASN A 75 -4.90 12.41 9.74
C ASN A 75 -5.54 13.30 8.68
N GLU A 76 -6.11 12.73 7.62
CA GLU A 76 -6.82 13.48 6.57
C GLU A 76 -8.05 14.20 7.13
N ARG A 77 -8.83 13.53 7.98
CA ARG A 77 -10.00 14.11 8.63
C ARG A 77 -9.62 15.23 9.60
N LEU A 78 -8.56 15.05 10.39
CA LEU A 78 -8.01 16.09 11.27
C LEU A 78 -7.51 17.29 10.46
N GLY A 79 -6.78 17.05 9.37
CA GLY A 79 -6.33 18.13 8.47
C GLY A 79 -7.48 18.89 7.81
N ALA A 80 -8.55 18.18 7.41
CA ALA A 80 -9.75 18.80 6.87
C ALA A 80 -10.53 19.61 7.92
N LEU A 81 -10.51 19.20 9.19
CA LEU A 81 -11.09 19.96 10.30
C LEU A 81 -10.29 21.22 10.62
N LEU A 82 -8.95 21.13 10.65
CA LEU A 82 -8.06 22.29 10.83
C LEU A 82 -8.23 23.34 9.71
N LYS A 83 -8.39 22.91 8.45
CA LYS A 83 -8.68 23.83 7.33
C LYS A 83 -10.06 24.50 7.38
N LYS A 84 -10.99 23.98 8.20
CA LYS A 84 -12.35 24.52 8.36
C LYS A 84 -12.51 25.40 9.60
N LEU A 85 -11.52 25.41 10.49
CA LEU A 85 -11.47 26.40 11.56
C LEU A 85 -11.20 27.76 10.92
N PRO A 86 -12.00 28.80 11.19
CA PRO A 86 -11.60 30.15 10.84
C PRO A 86 -10.25 30.42 11.51
N ASP A 87 -9.32 31.07 10.81
CA ASP A 87 -8.15 31.64 11.47
C ASP A 87 -8.69 32.51 12.61
N ASP A 88 -8.30 32.19 13.85
CA ASP A 88 -8.47 33.14 14.95
C ASP A 88 -7.59 34.34 14.56
N ASP A 89 -8.20 35.32 13.91
CA ASP A 89 -7.67 36.66 13.71
C ASP A 89 -7.25 37.19 15.09
N VAL A 90 -5.93 37.22 15.33
CA VAL A 90 -5.28 37.97 16.43
C VAL A 90 -4.68 39.23 15.85
#